data_AF-A0A3M0VXH6-F1
#
_entry.id   AF-A0A3M0VXH6-F1
#
_cell.length_a   1.000
_cell.length_b   1.000
_cell.length_c   1.000
_cell.angle_alpha   90.00
_cell.angle_beta   90.00
_cell.angle_gamma   90.00
#
_symmetry.space_group_name_H-M   'P 1'
#
loop_
_entity.id
_entity.type
_entity.pdbx_description
1 polymer ?
#
loop_
_entity_poly.entity_id
_entity_poly.type
_entity_poly.pdbx_seq_one_letter_code
_entity_poly.pdbx_strand_id
1 'polypeptide(L)'
;MATSEVPTPIKSDAAFNPADDGSRGDPSATIALLDARLQGWKRACVYLEEYISAVAKAEQSAAKDQEKVLKTVSGTLKESHHFETALGGVAGLFENIRANTQAQSTLHAETSKSLTSSVLPILERLHQELKAKSKEVTSGSGKGAKSVDAARATTQKHIDALSQHTASFDSRGGGKISAQNDPYVLHRGTYHRLNKQILEENNIRKDIVNVQNSFAEFEARVVSTFQNAISAYNQFMSGQADREKAMYGDIAATSSAIPLDFEWTGFVKRNPDVLVNPNAPPRKLELVSFPNQNHRSTQALIEGSLERKSRGLGMGYKSAYYVVTPAGFLHQFKDNDNINNDPVPDMSLYLPDCVVGAVDGAKFAVKGKDSSGSKLGNKMSVSSEWQFKAHTSSEAAKWHDIIASQTNAATATAGAISSLPTSPINAASNVAPITGVQQQGAVSTEGATTTTAAGAQSAAAAAAGGGASSPYGQKNYHTAPAQNELAEREYVSKQ
;
A
#
# COMPACT_ATOMS: atom_id res chain seq x y z
N MET A 1 7.33 -50.43 -61.04
CA MET A 1 6.82 -51.80 -60.80
C MET A 1 5.38 -51.68 -60.36
N ALA A 2 4.45 -52.32 -61.08
CA ALA A 2 3.05 -52.37 -60.71
C ALA A 2 2.73 -53.78 -60.22
N THR A 3 2.02 -53.89 -59.10
CA THR A 3 1.53 -55.16 -58.54
C THR A 3 0.01 -55.08 -58.44
N SER A 4 -0.68 -55.77 -59.34
CA SER A 4 -2.13 -55.94 -59.26
C SER A 4 -2.49 -56.80 -58.05
N GLU A 5 -3.35 -56.30 -57.17
CA GLU A 5 -4.14 -57.16 -56.29
C GLU A 5 -5.48 -57.48 -56.95
N VAL A 6 -5.82 -58.77 -56.93
CA VAL A 6 -7.03 -59.32 -57.56
C VAL A 6 -8.17 -59.31 -56.53
N PRO A 7 -9.38 -58.84 -56.86
CA PRO A 7 -10.51 -58.90 -55.95
C PRO A 7 -10.89 -60.35 -55.61
N THR A 8 -10.96 -60.66 -54.31
CA THR A 8 -11.50 -61.94 -53.82
C THR A 8 -13.01 -62.03 -54.09
N PRO A 9 -13.55 -63.22 -54.42
CA PRO A 9 -14.96 -63.37 -54.76
C PRO A 9 -15.85 -63.14 -53.53
N ILE A 10 -16.80 -62.22 -53.68
CA ILE A 10 -17.86 -61.96 -52.71
C ILE A 10 -18.71 -63.23 -52.56
N LYS A 11 -18.82 -63.75 -51.34
CA LYS A 11 -19.79 -64.81 -51.04
C LYS A 11 -21.20 -64.27 -51.22
N SER A 12 -21.99 -64.96 -52.04
CA SER A 12 -23.39 -64.64 -52.29
C SER A 12 -24.27 -65.04 -51.09
N ASP A 13 -24.41 -64.15 -50.11
CA ASP A 13 -25.48 -64.25 -49.11
C ASP A 13 -26.82 -63.85 -49.77
N ALA A 14 -27.41 -64.82 -50.48
CA ALA A 14 -28.77 -64.73 -51.02
C ALA A 14 -29.79 -65.04 -49.90
N ALA A 15 -29.81 -64.21 -48.85
CA ALA A 15 -30.78 -64.27 -47.76
C ALA A 15 -31.76 -63.09 -47.84
N PHE A 16 -33.02 -63.40 -48.17
CA PHE A 16 -34.24 -62.62 -47.92
C PHE A 16 -34.09 -61.11 -47.60
N ASN A 17 -34.14 -60.25 -48.63
CA ASN A 17 -34.25 -58.79 -48.48
C ASN A 17 -35.64 -58.29 -48.97
N PRO A 18 -36.64 -58.18 -48.08
CA PRO A 18 -37.88 -57.45 -48.35
C PRO A 18 -37.77 -56.02 -47.83
N ALA A 19 -37.43 -55.08 -48.71
CA ALA A 19 -37.46 -53.65 -48.43
C ALA A 19 -36.69 -53.19 -47.17
N ASP A 20 -35.37 -53.05 -47.34
CA ASP A 20 -34.68 -51.91 -46.73
C ASP A 20 -35.34 -50.61 -47.23
N ASP A 21 -36.26 -50.08 -46.43
CA ASP A 21 -36.92 -48.79 -46.66
C ASP A 21 -36.14 -47.60 -46.06
N GLY A 22 -34.92 -47.85 -45.55
CA GLY A 22 -34.11 -46.87 -44.84
C GLY A 22 -34.70 -46.37 -43.51
N SER A 23 -35.82 -46.92 -43.03
CA SER A 23 -36.59 -46.38 -41.88
C SER A 23 -36.49 -47.18 -40.58
N ARG A 24 -35.87 -48.37 -40.61
CA ARG A 24 -35.67 -49.26 -39.44
C ARG A 24 -34.25 -49.11 -38.86
N GLY A 25 -34.04 -48.05 -38.07
CA GLY A 25 -32.82 -47.90 -37.26
C GLY A 25 -32.59 -49.08 -36.32
N ASP A 26 -31.34 -49.54 -36.18
CA ASP A 26 -31.00 -50.72 -35.38
C ASP A 26 -31.25 -50.50 -33.87
N PRO A 27 -32.07 -51.36 -33.23
CA PRO A 27 -32.23 -51.41 -31.78
C PRO A 27 -30.93 -51.36 -30.96
N SER A 28 -29.90 -52.11 -31.36
CA SER A 28 -28.66 -52.25 -30.58
C SER A 28 -27.80 -51.00 -30.67
N ALA A 29 -27.53 -50.54 -31.90
CA ALA A 29 -26.83 -49.27 -32.16
C ALA A 29 -27.53 -48.08 -31.52
N THR A 30 -28.87 -48.03 -31.53
CA THR A 30 -29.64 -46.95 -30.87
C THR A 30 -29.33 -46.87 -29.38
N ILE A 31 -29.36 -48.00 -28.66
CA ILE A 31 -29.10 -48.03 -27.22
C ILE A 31 -27.63 -47.74 -26.91
N ALA A 32 -26.70 -48.27 -27.70
CA ALA A 32 -25.27 -47.95 -27.57
C ALA A 32 -25.00 -46.44 -27.75
N LEU A 33 -25.67 -45.79 -28.71
CA LEU A 33 -25.58 -44.35 -28.93
C LEU A 33 -26.15 -43.55 -27.74
N LEU A 34 -27.27 -43.98 -27.15
CA LEU A 34 -27.86 -43.34 -25.98
C LEU A 34 -26.98 -43.47 -24.72
N ASP A 35 -26.32 -44.61 -24.48
CA ASP A 35 -25.34 -44.70 -23.38
C ASP A 35 -24.12 -43.81 -23.65
N ALA A 36 -23.59 -43.79 -24.88
CA ALA A 36 -22.50 -42.88 -25.24
C ALA A 36 -22.87 -41.39 -25.01
N ARG A 37 -24.11 -41.00 -25.31
CA ARG A 37 -24.68 -39.67 -25.01
C ARG A 37 -24.72 -39.40 -23.50
N LEU A 38 -25.12 -40.38 -22.69
CA LEU A 38 -25.09 -40.31 -21.22
C LEU A 38 -23.68 -40.18 -20.65
N GLN A 39 -22.70 -40.91 -21.17
CA GLN A 39 -21.30 -40.73 -20.76
C GLN A 39 -20.80 -39.32 -21.09
N GLY A 40 -21.24 -38.74 -22.22
CA GLY A 40 -21.00 -37.34 -22.56
C GLY A 40 -21.52 -36.36 -21.51
N TRP A 41 -22.81 -36.46 -21.17
CA TRP A 41 -23.43 -35.62 -20.13
C TRP A 41 -22.82 -35.80 -18.74
N LYS A 42 -22.48 -37.03 -18.38
CA LYS A 42 -21.79 -37.32 -17.11
C LYS A 42 -20.43 -36.64 -17.04
N ARG A 43 -19.63 -36.66 -18.12
CA ARG A 43 -18.35 -35.94 -18.18
C ARG A 43 -18.54 -34.44 -18.09
N ALA A 44 -19.53 -33.89 -18.80
CA ALA A 44 -19.86 -32.45 -18.72
C ALA A 44 -20.28 -32.02 -17.30
N CYS A 45 -21.03 -32.86 -16.58
CA CYS A 45 -21.42 -32.61 -15.19
C CYS A 45 -20.19 -32.59 -14.27
N VAL A 46 -19.30 -33.59 -14.41
CA VAL A 46 -18.04 -33.66 -13.64
C VAL A 46 -17.14 -32.45 -13.90
N TYR A 47 -16.97 -32.00 -15.14
CA TYR A 47 -16.18 -30.80 -15.42
C TYR A 47 -16.76 -29.54 -14.77
N LEU A 48 -18.10 -29.45 -14.65
CA LEU A 48 -18.74 -28.33 -13.96
C LEU A 48 -18.64 -28.46 -12.42
N GLU A 49 -18.73 -29.66 -11.86
CA GLU A 49 -18.42 -29.95 -10.44
C GLU A 49 -16.97 -29.52 -10.11
N GLU A 50 -16.01 -29.93 -10.94
CA GLU A 50 -14.59 -29.60 -10.79
C GLU A 50 -14.33 -28.10 -10.91
N TYR A 51 -14.96 -27.41 -11.88
CA TYR A 51 -14.87 -25.96 -12.04
C TYR A 51 -15.39 -25.20 -10.82
N ILE A 52 -16.61 -25.50 -10.35
CA ILE A 52 -17.20 -24.83 -9.19
C ILE A 52 -16.39 -25.14 -7.91
N SER A 53 -15.88 -26.37 -7.77
CA SER A 53 -14.98 -26.74 -6.66
C SER A 53 -13.65 -25.98 -6.71
N ALA A 54 -13.09 -25.74 -7.90
CA ALA A 54 -11.88 -24.94 -8.08
C ALA A 54 -12.11 -23.47 -7.74
N VAL A 55 -13.23 -22.87 -8.17
CA VAL A 55 -13.59 -21.49 -7.81
C VAL A 55 -13.81 -21.36 -6.30
N ALA A 56 -14.55 -22.28 -5.65
CA ALA A 56 -14.72 -22.25 -4.20
C ALA A 56 -13.37 -22.30 -3.44
N LYS A 57 -12.40 -23.10 -3.91
CA LYS A 57 -11.03 -23.13 -3.35
C LYS A 57 -10.26 -21.84 -3.61
N ALA A 58 -10.46 -21.19 -4.75
CA ALA A 58 -9.87 -19.89 -5.05
C ALA A 58 -10.42 -18.81 -4.10
N GLU A 59 -11.74 -18.74 -3.90
CA GLU A 59 -12.38 -17.86 -2.92
C GLU A 59 -11.87 -18.11 -1.49
N GLN A 60 -11.75 -19.36 -1.07
CA GLN A 60 -11.17 -19.69 0.25
C GLN A 60 -9.70 -19.26 0.40
N SER A 61 -8.97 -19.14 -0.71
CA SER A 61 -7.58 -18.69 -0.74
C SER A 61 -7.51 -17.16 -0.74
N ALA A 62 -8.36 -16.49 -1.52
CA ALA A 62 -8.53 -15.04 -1.53
C ALA A 62 -8.88 -14.50 -0.13
N ALA A 63 -9.76 -15.18 0.62
CA ALA A 63 -10.02 -14.87 2.02
C ALA A 63 -8.74 -14.85 2.87
N LYS A 64 -7.89 -15.87 2.77
CA LYS A 64 -6.62 -15.96 3.51
C LYS A 64 -5.58 -14.93 3.05
N ASP A 65 -5.63 -14.50 1.79
CA ASP A 65 -4.79 -13.43 1.29
C ASP A 65 -5.26 -12.06 1.80
N GLN A 66 -6.58 -11.84 1.90
CA GLN A 66 -7.14 -10.66 2.57
C GLN A 66 -6.82 -10.65 4.07
N GLU A 67 -6.75 -11.78 4.78
CA GLU A 67 -6.22 -11.83 6.15
C GLU A 67 -4.75 -11.38 6.25
N LYS A 68 -3.94 -11.55 5.19
CA LYS A 68 -2.56 -11.05 5.13
C LYS A 68 -2.55 -9.54 4.88
N VAL A 69 -3.39 -9.05 3.97
CA VAL A 69 -3.58 -7.60 3.73
C VAL A 69 -4.05 -6.91 5.01
N LEU A 70 -5.05 -7.48 5.71
CA LEU A 70 -5.58 -6.99 6.97
C LEU A 70 -4.48 -6.79 8.02
N LYS A 71 -3.50 -7.70 8.12
CA LYS A 71 -2.37 -7.59 9.06
C LYS A 71 -1.49 -6.36 8.82
N THR A 72 -1.45 -5.81 7.60
CA THR A 72 -0.71 -4.57 7.29
C THR A 72 -1.33 -3.32 7.93
N VAL A 73 -2.65 -3.34 8.18
CA VAL A 73 -3.43 -2.24 8.78
C VAL A 73 -3.99 -2.57 10.18
N SER A 74 -3.73 -3.78 10.69
CA SER A 74 -4.17 -4.23 12.03
C SER A 74 -3.31 -3.71 13.18
N GLY A 75 -2.09 -3.27 12.90
CA GLY A 75 -1.27 -2.58 13.91
C GLY A 75 -1.88 -1.23 14.25
N THR A 76 -1.73 -0.79 15.50
CA THR A 76 -1.92 0.64 15.82
C THR A 76 -0.94 1.46 14.98
N LEU A 77 -1.42 2.58 14.43
CA LEU A 77 -0.60 3.47 13.63
C LEU A 77 0.61 3.91 14.48
N LYS A 78 1.82 3.69 13.98
CA LYS A 78 3.02 4.17 14.66
C LYS A 78 2.92 5.68 14.80
N GLU A 79 3.33 6.18 15.97
CA GLU A 79 3.25 7.61 16.30
C GLU A 79 1.81 8.17 16.24
N SER A 80 0.79 7.34 16.51
CA SER A 80 -0.64 7.71 16.50
C SER A 80 -0.99 9.02 17.20
N HIS A 81 -0.26 9.39 18.27
CA HIS A 81 -0.40 10.65 19.00
C HIS A 81 -0.24 11.94 18.16
N HIS A 82 0.39 11.87 16.99
CA HIS A 82 0.43 13.00 16.06
C HIS A 82 -0.94 13.27 15.41
N PHE A 83 -1.70 12.21 15.11
CA PHE A 83 -2.97 12.27 14.40
C PHE A 83 -4.13 12.61 15.33
N GLU A 84 -5.18 13.21 14.77
CA GLU A 84 -6.43 13.45 15.48
C GLU A 84 -7.16 12.13 15.79
N THR A 85 -7.63 12.00 17.04
CA THR A 85 -8.32 10.79 17.52
C THR A 85 -9.83 10.88 17.33
N ALA A 86 -10.37 12.07 17.06
CA ALA A 86 -11.75 12.26 16.66
C ALA A 86 -12.05 11.61 15.28
N LEU A 87 -13.29 11.17 15.08
CA LEU A 87 -13.76 10.66 13.80
C LEU A 87 -13.63 11.72 12.70
N GLY A 88 -13.26 11.29 11.49
CA GLY A 88 -13.05 12.17 10.32
C GLY A 88 -11.58 12.47 10.00
N GLY A 89 -10.64 12.03 10.84
CA GLY A 89 -9.19 12.11 10.56
C GLY A 89 -8.59 10.86 9.92
N VAL A 90 -7.28 10.91 9.70
CA VAL A 90 -6.45 9.82 9.15
C VAL A 90 -6.55 8.56 10.02
N ALA A 91 -6.62 8.70 11.35
CA ALA A 91 -6.84 7.56 12.24
C ALA A 91 -8.17 6.82 11.93
N GLY A 92 -9.23 7.58 11.64
CA GLY A 92 -10.54 7.04 11.22
C GLY A 92 -10.50 6.39 9.84
N LEU A 93 -9.68 6.90 8.90
CA LEU A 93 -9.45 6.25 7.61
C LEU A 93 -8.76 4.89 7.77
N PHE A 94 -7.74 4.77 8.62
CA PHE A 94 -7.10 3.48 8.89
C PHE A 94 -8.03 2.48 9.59
N GLU A 95 -8.95 2.95 10.44
CA GLU A 95 -10.03 2.12 10.99
C GLU A 95 -10.98 1.63 9.89
N ASN A 96 -11.43 2.53 9.02
CA ASN A 96 -12.32 2.22 7.90
C ASN A 96 -11.69 1.21 6.91
N ILE A 97 -10.41 1.39 6.54
CA ILE A 97 -9.68 0.45 5.70
C ILE A 97 -9.64 -0.93 6.37
N ARG A 98 -9.33 -1.01 7.67
CA ARG A 98 -9.27 -2.29 8.41
C ARG A 98 -10.63 -3.00 8.42
N ALA A 99 -11.70 -2.27 8.73
CA ALA A 99 -13.06 -2.80 8.75
C ALA A 99 -13.47 -3.33 7.35
N ASN A 100 -13.22 -2.57 6.29
CA ASN A 100 -13.52 -2.98 4.92
C ASN A 100 -12.67 -4.19 4.47
N THR A 101 -11.37 -4.25 4.78
CA THR A 101 -10.53 -5.42 4.46
C THR A 101 -10.97 -6.67 5.24
N GLN A 102 -11.39 -6.53 6.51
CA GLN A 102 -11.94 -7.64 7.28
C GLN A 102 -13.28 -8.13 6.68
N ALA A 103 -14.13 -7.22 6.21
CA ALA A 103 -15.37 -7.55 5.53
C ALA A 103 -15.12 -8.25 4.18
N GLN A 104 -14.13 -7.82 3.38
CA GLN A 104 -13.69 -8.51 2.16
C GLN A 104 -13.22 -9.94 2.46
N SER A 105 -12.36 -10.12 3.48
CA SER A 105 -11.90 -11.45 3.93
C SER A 105 -13.06 -12.37 4.31
N THR A 106 -14.07 -11.82 5.00
CA THR A 106 -15.26 -12.56 5.42
C THR A 106 -16.11 -12.94 4.22
N LEU A 107 -16.32 -12.01 3.29
CA LEU A 107 -17.12 -12.18 2.09
C LEU A 107 -16.58 -13.30 1.19
N HIS A 108 -15.27 -13.33 0.91
CA HIS A 108 -14.66 -14.43 0.15
C HIS A 108 -14.89 -15.80 0.82
N ALA A 109 -14.78 -15.88 2.15
CA ALA A 109 -15.05 -17.13 2.89
C ALA A 109 -16.53 -17.54 2.85
N GLU A 110 -17.46 -16.58 2.93
CA GLU A 110 -18.90 -16.79 2.77
C GLU A 110 -19.26 -17.24 1.35
N THR A 111 -18.67 -16.65 0.31
CA THR A 111 -18.86 -17.06 -1.09
C THR A 111 -18.36 -18.49 -1.30
N SER A 112 -17.12 -18.80 -0.90
CA SER A 112 -16.56 -20.16 -0.93
C SER A 112 -17.51 -21.21 -0.30
N LYS A 113 -18.00 -20.90 0.91
CA LYS A 113 -18.94 -21.76 1.63
C LYS A 113 -20.26 -21.91 0.86
N SER A 114 -20.81 -20.82 0.34
CA SER A 114 -22.08 -20.81 -0.41
C SER A 114 -22.01 -21.60 -1.71
N LEU A 115 -20.91 -21.47 -2.47
CA LEU A 115 -20.65 -22.31 -3.64
C LEU A 115 -20.61 -23.80 -3.28
N THR A 116 -19.94 -24.13 -2.17
CA THR A 116 -19.79 -25.51 -1.68
C THR A 116 -21.10 -26.10 -1.12
N SER A 117 -21.90 -25.31 -0.40
CA SER A 117 -23.13 -25.79 0.26
C SER A 117 -24.39 -25.70 -0.58
N SER A 118 -24.40 -24.86 -1.63
CA SER A 118 -25.61 -24.53 -2.38
C SER A 118 -25.52 -24.82 -3.87
N VAL A 119 -24.35 -24.61 -4.49
CA VAL A 119 -24.17 -24.85 -5.95
C VAL A 119 -23.71 -26.27 -6.24
N LEU A 120 -22.66 -26.76 -5.57
CA LEU A 120 -22.16 -28.14 -5.79
C LEU A 120 -23.23 -29.23 -5.58
N PRO A 121 -24.09 -29.20 -4.53
CA PRO A 121 -25.08 -30.26 -4.32
C PRO A 121 -26.12 -30.40 -5.44
N ILE A 122 -26.37 -29.34 -6.22
CA ILE A 122 -27.23 -29.37 -7.41
C ILE A 122 -26.61 -30.29 -8.48
N LEU A 123 -25.31 -30.13 -8.70
CA LEU A 123 -24.53 -30.90 -9.68
C LEU A 123 -24.27 -32.33 -9.20
N GLU A 124 -23.87 -32.51 -7.94
CA GLU A 124 -23.64 -33.84 -7.35
C GLU A 124 -24.90 -34.72 -7.44
N ARG A 125 -26.07 -34.13 -7.15
CA ARG A 125 -27.36 -34.81 -7.32
C ARG A 125 -27.60 -35.19 -8.78
N LEU A 126 -27.41 -34.26 -9.71
CA LEU A 126 -27.57 -34.51 -11.15
C LEU A 126 -26.63 -35.62 -11.65
N HIS A 127 -25.40 -35.67 -11.15
CA HIS A 127 -24.44 -36.72 -11.47
C HIS A 127 -24.90 -38.10 -10.94
N GLN A 128 -25.57 -38.18 -9.79
CA GLN A 128 -26.22 -39.43 -9.36
C GLN A 128 -27.44 -39.78 -10.24
N GLU A 129 -28.27 -38.81 -10.63
CA GLU A 129 -29.40 -39.01 -11.55
C GLU A 129 -28.92 -39.51 -12.94
N LEU A 130 -27.80 -38.97 -13.46
CA LEU A 130 -27.12 -39.44 -14.67
C LEU A 130 -26.60 -40.88 -14.56
N LYS A 131 -25.99 -41.23 -13.42
CA LYS A 131 -25.55 -42.61 -13.13
C LYS A 131 -26.73 -43.58 -13.05
N ALA A 132 -27.86 -43.15 -12.50
CA ALA A 132 -29.08 -43.96 -12.44
C ALA A 132 -29.67 -44.18 -13.85
N LYS A 133 -29.79 -43.12 -14.66
CA LYS A 133 -30.36 -43.22 -16.01
C LYS A 133 -29.52 -44.07 -16.97
N SER A 134 -28.18 -44.03 -16.86
CA SER A 134 -27.30 -44.95 -17.63
C SER A 134 -27.58 -46.41 -17.27
N LYS A 135 -27.65 -46.76 -15.97
CA LYS A 135 -28.03 -48.13 -15.56
C LYS A 135 -29.41 -48.56 -16.06
N GLU A 136 -30.39 -47.65 -16.05
CA GLU A 136 -31.74 -47.90 -16.55
C GLU A 136 -31.71 -48.25 -18.06
N VAL A 137 -31.08 -47.40 -18.89
CA VAL A 137 -31.01 -47.56 -20.35
C VAL A 137 -30.26 -48.84 -20.74
N THR A 138 -29.09 -49.11 -20.14
CA THR A 138 -28.30 -50.31 -20.48
C THR A 138 -28.99 -51.61 -20.05
N SER A 139 -29.68 -51.61 -18.89
CA SER A 139 -30.30 -52.84 -18.37
C SER A 139 -31.66 -53.18 -18.98
N GLY A 140 -32.43 -52.17 -19.43
CA GLY A 140 -33.73 -52.37 -20.07
C GLY A 140 -33.64 -53.05 -21.44
N SER A 141 -32.70 -52.63 -22.28
CA SER A 141 -32.57 -53.08 -23.68
C SER A 141 -32.28 -54.57 -23.85
N GLY A 142 -31.41 -55.14 -23.00
CA GLY A 142 -30.87 -56.50 -23.18
C GLY A 142 -31.88 -57.64 -23.07
N LYS A 143 -33.11 -57.39 -22.59
CA LYS A 143 -34.20 -58.36 -22.57
C LYS A 143 -34.92 -58.46 -23.92
N GLY A 144 -35.19 -57.31 -24.55
CA GLY A 144 -35.88 -57.25 -25.84
C GLY A 144 -35.09 -57.99 -26.92
N ALA A 145 -33.83 -57.58 -27.14
CA ALA A 145 -32.98 -58.12 -28.20
C ALA A 145 -32.97 -59.66 -28.25
N LYS A 146 -32.83 -60.31 -27.09
CA LYS A 146 -32.84 -61.77 -26.96
C LYS A 146 -34.16 -62.43 -27.40
N SER A 147 -35.30 -61.77 -27.24
CA SER A 147 -36.60 -62.28 -27.73
C SER A 147 -36.64 -62.30 -29.26
N VAL A 148 -36.20 -61.21 -29.89
CA VAL A 148 -36.11 -61.12 -31.36
C VAL A 148 -35.08 -62.07 -31.95
N ASP A 149 -33.91 -62.23 -31.33
CA ASP A 149 -32.90 -63.18 -31.81
C ASP A 149 -33.42 -64.63 -31.73
N ALA A 150 -34.11 -65.00 -30.65
CA ALA A 150 -34.76 -66.31 -30.53
C ALA A 150 -35.89 -66.52 -31.55
N ALA A 151 -36.68 -65.48 -31.83
CA ALA A 151 -37.74 -65.52 -32.84
C ALA A 151 -37.16 -65.63 -34.28
N ARG A 152 -36.08 -64.89 -34.57
CA ARG A 152 -35.32 -64.96 -35.84
C ARG A 152 -34.74 -66.34 -36.07
N ALA A 153 -34.01 -66.89 -35.10
CA ALA A 153 -33.44 -68.23 -35.19
C ALA A 153 -34.51 -69.32 -35.41
N THR A 154 -35.67 -69.18 -34.75
CA THR A 154 -36.81 -70.09 -34.95
C THR A 154 -37.42 -69.97 -36.34
N THR A 155 -37.57 -68.75 -36.85
CA THR A 155 -38.11 -68.48 -38.19
C THR A 155 -37.17 -69.00 -39.28
N GLN A 156 -35.87 -68.72 -39.17
CA GLN A 156 -34.86 -69.17 -40.13
C GLN A 156 -34.86 -70.70 -40.26
N LYS A 157 -34.86 -71.43 -39.13
CA LYS A 157 -34.93 -72.89 -39.13
C LYS A 157 -36.16 -73.44 -39.89
N HIS A 158 -37.29 -72.73 -39.86
CA HIS A 158 -38.49 -73.10 -40.61
C HIS A 158 -38.40 -72.72 -42.10
N ILE A 159 -37.76 -71.60 -42.44
CA ILE A 159 -37.45 -71.22 -43.84
C ILE A 159 -36.51 -72.25 -44.48
N ASP A 160 -35.44 -72.64 -43.78
CA ASP A 160 -34.46 -73.62 -44.26
C ASP A 160 -35.12 -74.99 -44.49
N ALA A 161 -35.94 -75.45 -43.54
CA ALA A 161 -36.69 -76.70 -43.67
C ALA A 161 -37.69 -76.64 -44.84
N LEU A 162 -38.41 -75.52 -45.02
CA LEU A 162 -39.30 -75.34 -46.16
C LEU A 162 -38.54 -75.42 -47.49
N SER A 163 -37.43 -74.69 -47.62
CA SER A 163 -36.56 -74.67 -48.80
C SER A 163 -36.00 -76.07 -49.14
N GLN A 164 -35.52 -76.79 -48.12
CA GLN A 164 -35.03 -78.16 -48.28
C GLN A 164 -36.12 -79.11 -48.79
N HIS A 165 -37.34 -78.99 -48.28
CA HIS A 165 -38.44 -79.89 -48.62
C HIS A 165 -39.15 -79.54 -49.93
N THR A 166 -39.21 -78.26 -50.35
CA THR A 166 -39.65 -77.89 -51.71
C THR A 166 -38.67 -78.40 -52.77
N ALA A 167 -37.36 -78.14 -52.60
CA ALA A 167 -36.35 -78.67 -53.53
C ALA A 167 -36.31 -80.21 -53.59
N SER A 168 -36.62 -80.87 -52.46
CA SER A 168 -36.78 -82.34 -52.41
C SER A 168 -38.04 -82.86 -53.10
N PHE A 169 -39.10 -82.05 -53.19
CA PHE A 169 -40.33 -82.41 -53.89
C PHE A 169 -40.11 -82.41 -55.41
N ASP A 170 -39.54 -81.33 -55.94
CA ASP A 170 -39.28 -81.15 -57.38
C ASP A 170 -38.29 -82.20 -57.93
N SER A 171 -37.31 -82.61 -57.12
CA SER A 171 -36.25 -83.55 -57.53
C SER A 171 -36.59 -85.03 -57.39
N ARG A 172 -37.66 -85.41 -56.65
CA ARG A 172 -37.95 -86.83 -56.30
C ARG A 172 -39.15 -87.46 -57.00
N GLY A 173 -39.87 -86.74 -57.85
CA GLY A 173 -40.91 -87.31 -58.71
C GLY A 173 -42.01 -88.12 -57.99
N GLY A 174 -42.36 -87.74 -56.75
CA GLY A 174 -43.46 -88.37 -55.99
C GLY A 174 -43.08 -89.43 -54.94
N GLY A 175 -41.81 -89.53 -54.54
CA GLY A 175 -41.42 -90.38 -53.39
C GLY A 175 -42.12 -89.99 -52.07
N LYS A 176 -42.31 -90.94 -51.14
CA LYS A 176 -43.00 -90.70 -49.85
C LYS A 176 -42.35 -89.57 -49.03
N ILE A 177 -43.14 -88.54 -48.73
CA ILE A 177 -42.82 -87.44 -47.79
C ILE A 177 -43.62 -87.67 -46.49
N SER A 178 -43.04 -87.37 -45.33
CA SER A 178 -43.76 -87.42 -44.04
C SER A 178 -44.69 -86.22 -43.90
N ALA A 179 -45.88 -86.38 -43.31
CA ALA A 179 -46.88 -85.31 -43.21
C ALA A 179 -46.39 -84.02 -42.51
N GLN A 180 -45.41 -84.11 -41.61
CA GLN A 180 -44.78 -82.97 -40.93
C GLN A 180 -43.78 -82.21 -41.82
N ASN A 181 -43.27 -82.87 -42.86
CA ASN A 181 -42.29 -82.35 -43.82
C ASN A 181 -42.95 -81.98 -45.16
N ASP A 182 -44.29 -82.00 -45.21
CA ASP A 182 -45.06 -81.54 -46.35
C ASP A 182 -44.80 -80.04 -46.60
N PRO A 183 -44.46 -79.62 -47.83
CA PRO A 183 -44.17 -78.22 -48.12
C PRO A 183 -45.31 -77.24 -47.79
N TYR A 184 -46.58 -77.63 -47.92
CA TYR A 184 -47.72 -76.77 -47.60
C TYR A 184 -47.88 -76.58 -46.09
N VAL A 185 -47.66 -77.64 -45.30
CA VAL A 185 -47.62 -77.57 -43.82
C VAL A 185 -46.45 -76.70 -43.35
N LEU A 186 -45.26 -76.90 -43.91
CA LEU A 186 -44.06 -76.10 -43.59
C LEU A 186 -44.23 -74.63 -43.97
N HIS A 187 -44.87 -74.33 -45.11
CA HIS A 187 -45.16 -72.97 -45.57
C HIS A 187 -46.09 -72.22 -44.60
N ARG A 188 -47.18 -72.86 -44.16
CA ARG A 188 -48.06 -72.33 -43.10
C ARG A 188 -47.32 -72.11 -41.77
N GLY A 189 -46.46 -73.07 -41.39
CA GLY A 189 -45.62 -72.95 -40.19
C GLY A 189 -44.68 -71.75 -40.26
N THR A 190 -44.02 -71.55 -41.40
CA THR A 190 -43.11 -70.43 -41.67
C THR A 190 -43.83 -69.09 -41.58
N TYR A 191 -45.01 -68.95 -42.21
CA TYR A 191 -45.84 -67.74 -42.10
C TYR A 191 -46.19 -67.39 -40.64
N HIS A 192 -46.57 -68.40 -39.84
CA HIS A 192 -46.89 -68.19 -38.43
C HIS A 192 -45.65 -67.76 -37.61
N ARG A 193 -44.46 -68.33 -37.84
CA ARG A 193 -43.22 -67.92 -37.15
C ARG A 193 -42.76 -66.53 -37.58
N LEU A 194 -42.81 -66.23 -38.88
CA LEU A 194 -42.48 -64.91 -39.41
C LEU A 194 -43.39 -63.82 -38.84
N ASN A 195 -44.71 -64.07 -38.76
CA ASN A 195 -45.63 -63.15 -38.09
C ASN A 195 -45.27 -62.95 -36.61
N LYS A 196 -44.89 -64.02 -35.88
CA LYS A 196 -44.40 -63.88 -34.50
C LYS A 196 -43.13 -63.01 -34.43
N GLN A 197 -42.14 -63.25 -35.29
CA GLN A 197 -40.92 -62.44 -35.34
C GLN A 197 -41.24 -60.96 -35.59
N ILE A 198 -42.12 -60.65 -36.55
CA ILE A 198 -42.54 -59.27 -36.85
C ILE A 198 -43.20 -58.61 -35.64
N LEU A 199 -44.01 -59.35 -34.86
CA LEU A 199 -44.60 -58.83 -33.62
C LEU A 199 -43.53 -58.53 -32.55
N GLU A 200 -42.56 -59.43 -32.33
CA GLU A 200 -41.45 -59.20 -31.38
C GLU A 200 -40.59 -57.99 -31.82
N GLU A 201 -40.26 -57.87 -33.11
CA GLU A 201 -39.50 -56.73 -33.67
C GLU A 201 -40.26 -55.40 -33.50
N ASN A 202 -41.57 -55.39 -33.76
CA ASN A 202 -42.41 -54.21 -33.59
C ASN A 202 -42.58 -53.83 -32.11
N ASN A 203 -42.57 -54.80 -31.19
CA ASN A 203 -42.61 -54.53 -29.75
C ASN A 203 -41.31 -53.85 -29.28
N ILE A 204 -40.13 -54.41 -29.62
CA ILE A 204 -38.85 -53.77 -29.29
C ILE A 204 -38.76 -52.37 -29.91
N ARG A 205 -39.23 -52.18 -31.16
CA ARG A 205 -39.22 -50.84 -31.78
C ARG A 205 -40.03 -49.83 -30.96
N LYS A 206 -41.21 -50.21 -30.44
CA LYS A 206 -42.00 -49.36 -29.55
C LYS A 206 -41.28 -49.07 -28.23
N ASP A 207 -40.70 -50.09 -27.61
CA ASP A 207 -39.96 -49.93 -26.35
C ASP A 207 -38.77 -48.97 -26.50
N ILE A 208 -38.03 -49.05 -27.62
CA ILE A 208 -36.90 -48.17 -27.90
C ILE A 208 -37.36 -46.74 -28.22
N VAL A 209 -38.45 -46.55 -28.95
CA VAL A 209 -39.06 -45.22 -29.14
C VAL A 209 -39.47 -44.61 -27.80
N ASN A 210 -40.03 -45.42 -26.88
CA ASN A 210 -40.35 -44.96 -25.52
C ASN A 210 -39.09 -44.57 -24.72
N VAL A 211 -38.00 -45.34 -24.84
CA VAL A 211 -36.70 -45.00 -24.24
C VAL A 211 -36.14 -43.70 -24.83
N GLN A 212 -36.23 -43.49 -26.15
CA GLN A 212 -35.79 -42.25 -26.81
C GLN A 212 -36.59 -41.02 -26.32
N ASN A 213 -37.91 -41.14 -26.20
CA ASN A 213 -38.77 -40.07 -25.69
C ASN A 213 -38.45 -39.75 -24.22
N SER A 214 -38.35 -40.77 -23.36
CA SER A 214 -37.93 -40.60 -21.96
C SER A 214 -36.52 -40.01 -21.84
N PHE A 215 -35.65 -40.32 -22.79
CA PHE A 215 -34.30 -39.77 -22.85
C PHE A 215 -34.30 -38.27 -23.21
N ALA A 216 -35.12 -37.85 -24.18
CA ALA A 216 -35.26 -36.44 -24.54
C ALA A 216 -35.79 -35.58 -23.38
N GLU A 217 -36.81 -36.06 -22.66
CA GLU A 217 -37.32 -35.41 -21.44
C GLU A 217 -36.27 -35.34 -20.32
N PHE A 218 -35.47 -36.40 -20.18
CA PHE A 218 -34.36 -36.43 -19.22
C PHE A 218 -33.26 -35.44 -19.60
N GLU A 219 -32.86 -35.36 -20.87
CA GLU A 219 -31.84 -34.42 -21.35
C GLU A 219 -32.29 -32.95 -21.17
N ALA A 220 -33.57 -32.65 -21.44
CA ALA A 220 -34.13 -31.32 -21.14
C ALA A 220 -34.01 -30.94 -19.66
N ARG A 221 -34.22 -31.91 -18.75
CA ARG A 221 -34.03 -31.71 -17.30
C ARG A 221 -32.56 -31.49 -16.94
N VAL A 222 -31.64 -32.27 -17.52
CA VAL A 222 -30.18 -32.09 -17.33
C VAL A 222 -29.75 -30.66 -17.67
N VAL A 223 -30.20 -30.14 -18.83
CA VAL A 223 -29.91 -28.76 -19.25
C VAL A 223 -30.51 -27.73 -18.30
N SER A 224 -31.76 -27.93 -17.85
CA SER A 224 -32.41 -27.04 -16.87
C SER A 224 -31.67 -27.02 -15.52
N THR A 225 -31.18 -28.17 -15.04
CA THR A 225 -30.39 -28.25 -13.81
C THR A 225 -29.02 -27.58 -13.95
N PHE A 226 -28.35 -27.67 -15.10
CA PHE A 226 -27.15 -26.89 -15.42
C PHE A 226 -27.43 -25.37 -15.36
N GLN A 227 -28.52 -24.92 -16.01
CA GLN A 227 -28.92 -23.51 -16.00
C GLN A 227 -29.18 -23.00 -14.58
N ASN A 228 -29.84 -23.79 -13.73
CA ASN A 228 -30.07 -23.47 -12.33
C ASN A 228 -28.74 -23.34 -11.55
N ALA A 229 -27.83 -24.32 -11.67
CA ALA A 229 -26.52 -24.26 -11.01
C ALA A 229 -25.68 -23.03 -11.44
N ILE A 230 -25.66 -22.71 -12.74
CA ILE A 230 -24.98 -21.52 -13.26
C ILE A 230 -25.65 -20.21 -12.81
N SER A 231 -26.99 -20.18 -12.71
CA SER A 231 -27.73 -19.01 -12.21
C SER A 231 -27.42 -18.75 -10.73
N ALA A 232 -27.42 -19.80 -9.90
CA ALA A 232 -27.03 -19.72 -8.49
C ALA A 232 -25.57 -19.30 -8.32
N TYR A 233 -24.65 -19.87 -9.11
CA TYR A 233 -23.24 -19.44 -9.16
C TYR A 233 -23.12 -17.94 -9.47
N ASN A 234 -23.77 -17.46 -10.52
CA ASN A 234 -23.76 -16.06 -10.90
C ASN A 234 -24.28 -15.16 -9.76
N GLN A 235 -25.38 -15.55 -9.09
CA GLN A 235 -25.95 -14.77 -7.98
C GLN A 235 -24.95 -14.56 -6.83
N PHE A 236 -24.16 -15.59 -6.47
CA PHE A 236 -23.14 -15.46 -5.42
C PHE A 236 -21.96 -14.59 -5.89
N MET A 237 -21.42 -14.85 -7.08
CA MET A 237 -20.25 -14.11 -7.59
C MET A 237 -20.57 -12.63 -7.90
N SER A 238 -21.73 -12.32 -8.48
CA SER A 238 -22.12 -10.93 -8.74
C SER A 238 -22.43 -10.19 -7.44
N GLY A 239 -23.12 -10.84 -6.50
CA GLY A 239 -23.42 -10.28 -5.18
C GLY A 239 -22.17 -10.01 -4.35
N GLN A 240 -21.11 -10.79 -4.52
CA GLN A 240 -19.78 -10.50 -3.98
C GLN A 240 -19.16 -9.27 -4.64
N ALA A 241 -19.07 -9.25 -5.97
CA ALA A 241 -18.43 -8.16 -6.72
C ALA A 241 -19.07 -6.79 -6.44
N ASP A 242 -20.40 -6.72 -6.33
CA ASP A 242 -21.12 -5.49 -5.97
C ASP A 242 -20.79 -5.01 -4.54
N ARG A 243 -20.64 -5.93 -3.58
CA ARG A 243 -20.25 -5.60 -2.20
C ARG A 243 -18.79 -5.17 -2.11
N GLU A 244 -17.88 -5.83 -2.80
CA GLU A 244 -16.48 -5.42 -2.87
C GLU A 244 -16.33 -4.03 -3.48
N LYS A 245 -17.04 -3.75 -4.57
CA LYS A 245 -17.12 -2.41 -5.18
C LYS A 245 -17.62 -1.36 -4.18
N ALA A 246 -18.63 -1.68 -3.37
CA ALA A 246 -19.11 -0.78 -2.31
C ALA A 246 -18.05 -0.54 -1.23
N MET A 247 -17.34 -1.58 -0.78
CA MET A 247 -16.25 -1.47 0.22
C MET A 247 -15.07 -0.62 -0.28
N TYR A 248 -14.66 -0.76 -1.55
CA TYR A 248 -13.64 0.12 -2.14
C TYR A 248 -14.14 1.58 -2.27
N GLY A 249 -15.42 1.76 -2.59
CA GLY A 249 -16.06 3.09 -2.62
C GLY A 249 -16.09 3.77 -1.25
N ASP A 250 -16.37 3.02 -0.18
CA ASP A 250 -16.42 3.51 1.20
C ASP A 250 -15.05 3.98 1.72
N ILE A 251 -13.98 3.23 1.41
CA ILE A 251 -12.59 3.65 1.69
C ILE A 251 -12.26 4.97 0.98
N ALA A 252 -12.57 5.06 -0.32
CA ALA A 252 -12.29 6.26 -1.12
C ALA A 252 -13.12 7.47 -0.63
N ALA A 253 -14.39 7.27 -0.29
CA ALA A 253 -15.27 8.30 0.26
C ALA A 253 -14.78 8.78 1.63
N THR A 254 -14.40 7.86 2.52
CA THR A 254 -13.84 8.18 3.85
C THR A 254 -12.56 9.02 3.70
N SER A 255 -11.64 8.64 2.81
CA SER A 255 -10.42 9.42 2.55
C SER A 255 -10.71 10.81 1.96
N SER A 256 -11.75 10.94 1.13
CA SER A 256 -12.14 12.20 0.49
C SER A 256 -12.91 13.14 1.43
N ALA A 257 -13.46 12.60 2.52
CA ALA A 257 -14.21 13.36 3.53
C ALA A 257 -13.31 14.04 4.58
N ILE A 258 -12.01 13.72 4.64
CA ILE A 258 -11.05 14.32 5.58
C ILE A 258 -10.80 15.80 5.19
N PRO A 259 -11.11 16.79 6.06
CA PRO A 259 -10.77 18.18 5.78
C PRO A 259 -9.24 18.38 5.78
N LEU A 260 -8.73 19.16 4.82
CA LEU A 260 -7.29 19.33 4.59
C LEU A 260 -6.52 19.91 5.80
N ASP A 261 -7.20 20.67 6.65
CA ASP A 261 -6.68 21.31 7.85
C ASP A 261 -6.98 20.55 9.15
N PHE A 262 -7.71 19.42 9.09
CA PHE A 262 -8.21 18.69 10.26
C PHE A 262 -7.07 18.22 11.19
N GLU A 263 -6.09 17.51 10.61
CA GLU A 263 -4.94 16.98 11.35
C GLU A 263 -4.08 18.09 11.95
N TRP A 264 -3.78 19.13 11.16
CA TRP A 264 -2.96 20.25 11.62
C TRP A 264 -3.67 21.04 12.73
N THR A 265 -4.96 21.32 12.57
CA THR A 265 -5.76 22.03 13.58
C THR A 265 -5.87 21.23 14.87
N GLY A 266 -6.05 19.91 14.79
CA GLY A 266 -6.01 19.01 15.94
C GLY A 266 -4.65 19.01 16.63
N PHE A 267 -3.57 18.88 15.85
CA PHE A 267 -2.20 18.87 16.35
C PHE A 267 -1.83 20.19 17.06
N VAL A 268 -2.18 21.35 16.49
CA VAL A 268 -1.96 22.66 17.12
C VAL A 268 -2.73 22.79 18.43
N LYS A 269 -3.99 22.35 18.48
CA LYS A 269 -4.81 22.34 19.71
C LYS A 269 -4.25 21.43 20.80
N ARG A 270 -3.58 20.32 20.43
CA ARG A 270 -2.94 19.38 21.38
C ARG A 270 -1.60 19.87 21.94
N ASN A 271 -0.88 20.74 21.24
CA ASN A 271 0.50 21.15 21.59
C ASN A 271 0.68 22.69 21.73
N PRO A 272 -0.22 23.41 22.45
CA PRO A 272 -0.20 24.88 22.49
C PRO A 272 0.96 25.48 23.30
N ASP A 273 1.59 24.68 24.15
CA ASP A 273 2.72 25.01 25.03
C ASP A 273 4.08 24.75 24.36
N VAL A 274 4.15 23.76 23.46
CA VAL A 274 5.36 23.39 22.71
C VAL A 274 5.50 24.21 21.43
N LEU A 275 4.39 24.50 20.74
CA LEU A 275 4.41 25.22 19.47
C LEU A 275 4.63 26.72 19.67
N VAL A 276 5.50 27.30 18.83
CA VAL A 276 5.73 28.75 18.80
C VAL A 276 4.44 29.45 18.40
N ASN A 277 3.89 30.28 19.29
CA ASN A 277 2.72 31.10 19.00
C ASN A 277 3.06 32.09 17.86
N PRO A 278 2.43 32.00 16.67
CA PRO A 278 2.74 32.86 15.53
C PRO A 278 2.29 34.31 15.74
N ASN A 279 1.43 34.56 16.73
CA ASN A 279 0.96 35.90 17.11
C ASN A 279 1.82 36.53 18.23
N ALA A 280 2.84 35.82 18.75
CA ALA A 280 3.75 36.39 19.72
C ALA A 280 4.65 37.45 19.04
N PRO A 281 4.82 38.64 19.64
CA PRO A 281 5.70 39.65 19.07
C PRO A 281 7.15 39.14 19.05
N PRO A 282 7.96 39.49 18.02
CA PRO A 282 9.38 39.17 18.01
C PRO A 282 10.08 39.67 19.27
N ARG A 283 10.96 38.85 19.86
CA ARG A 283 11.77 39.27 21.00
C ARG A 283 12.68 40.43 20.57
N LYS A 284 12.68 41.49 21.36
CA LYS A 284 13.55 42.65 21.16
C LYS A 284 14.50 42.80 22.33
N LEU A 285 15.73 43.28 22.07
CA LEU A 285 16.73 43.50 23.11
C LEU A 285 16.27 44.51 24.18
N GLU A 286 15.48 45.52 23.79
CA GLU A 286 14.87 46.50 24.71
C GLU A 286 13.92 45.87 25.75
N LEU A 287 13.41 44.67 25.49
CA LEU A 287 12.54 43.90 26.39
C LEU A 287 13.31 42.84 27.19
N VAL A 288 14.63 42.79 27.07
CA VAL A 288 15.50 41.85 27.79
C VAL A 288 16.33 42.61 28.80
N SER A 289 16.15 42.30 30.08
CA SER A 289 17.05 42.73 31.14
C SER A 289 17.93 41.58 31.60
N PHE A 290 19.16 41.89 31.98
CA PHE A 290 20.13 40.95 32.52
C PHE A 290 20.81 41.51 33.77
N PRO A 291 21.28 40.66 34.71
CA PRO A 291 21.97 41.14 35.91
C PRO A 291 23.14 42.06 35.58
N ASN A 292 23.27 43.15 36.35
CA ASN A 292 24.31 44.19 36.19
C ASN A 292 24.25 45.04 34.90
N GLN A 293 23.22 44.92 34.05
CA GLN A 293 23.02 45.76 32.86
C GLN A 293 23.25 47.27 33.11
N ASN A 294 22.62 47.79 34.17
CA ASN A 294 22.70 49.19 34.59
C ASN A 294 23.64 49.41 35.79
N HIS A 295 24.63 48.54 36.01
CA HIS A 295 25.57 48.70 37.12
C HIS A 295 26.47 49.93 36.88
N ARG A 296 26.81 50.68 37.94
CA ARG A 296 27.58 51.93 37.81
C ARG A 296 28.93 51.79 37.08
N SER A 297 29.50 50.58 36.97
CA SER A 297 30.76 50.33 36.27
C SER A 297 30.60 50.02 34.77
N THR A 298 29.38 49.78 34.28
CA THR A 298 29.09 49.55 32.85
C THR A 298 28.72 50.85 32.12
N GLN A 299 28.47 51.93 32.86
CA GLN A 299 28.22 53.27 32.32
C GLN A 299 29.54 54.01 32.09
N ALA A 300 29.73 54.60 30.92
CA ALA A 300 30.91 55.40 30.60
C ALA A 300 30.96 56.70 31.44
N LEU A 301 32.17 57.12 31.82
CA LEU A 301 32.41 58.46 32.38
C LEU A 301 32.40 59.53 31.28
N ILE A 302 32.95 59.18 30.12
CA ILE A 302 32.81 59.92 28.86
C ILE A 302 32.97 58.93 27.70
N GLU A 303 32.20 59.12 26.63
CA GLU A 303 32.28 58.33 25.40
C GLU A 303 31.99 59.20 24.18
N GLY A 304 32.50 58.82 23.01
CA GLY A 304 32.37 59.62 21.79
C GLY A 304 33.47 59.37 20.76
N SER A 305 33.40 60.08 19.64
CA SER A 305 34.46 60.02 18.62
C SER A 305 35.59 61.00 18.91
N LEU A 306 36.83 60.51 18.80
CA LEU A 306 38.05 61.33 18.78
C LEU A 306 38.88 60.95 17.56
N GLU A 307 39.67 61.90 17.05
CA GLU A 307 40.67 61.58 16.06
C GLU A 307 42.03 61.32 16.72
N ARG A 308 42.70 60.22 16.35
CA ARG A 308 44.04 59.88 16.85
C ARG A 308 45.07 59.98 15.73
N LYS A 309 46.22 60.59 16.02
CA LYS A 309 47.34 60.66 15.07
C LYS A 309 47.89 59.26 14.78
N SER A 310 47.87 58.87 13.51
CA SER A 310 48.38 57.60 13.01
C SER A 310 49.91 57.49 13.19
N ARG A 311 50.40 56.30 13.57
CA ARG A 311 51.85 55.96 13.64
C ARG A 311 52.35 55.16 12.43
N GLY A 312 51.49 54.83 11.47
CA GLY A 312 51.83 54.04 10.28
C GLY A 312 52.01 54.89 9.02
N LEU A 313 52.12 54.23 7.86
CA LEU A 313 52.42 54.83 6.54
C LEU A 313 51.39 55.87 6.02
N GLY A 314 50.30 56.10 6.75
CA GLY A 314 49.38 57.22 6.51
C GLY A 314 49.58 58.32 7.55
N MET A 315 50.18 59.43 7.14
CA MET A 315 50.40 60.63 7.96
C MET A 315 49.10 61.42 8.10
N GLY A 316 48.40 61.27 9.24
CA GLY A 316 47.14 61.97 9.48
C GLY A 316 46.47 61.58 10.81
N TYR A 317 45.40 62.28 11.14
CA TYR A 317 44.48 61.93 12.22
C TYR A 317 43.40 60.97 11.68
N LYS A 318 43.02 59.96 12.47
CA LYS A 318 41.94 59.00 12.13
C LYS A 318 40.90 58.98 13.24
N SER A 319 39.63 59.18 12.89
CA SER A 319 38.50 59.05 13.82
C SER A 319 38.31 57.58 14.24
N ALA A 320 37.99 57.38 15.52
CA ALA A 320 37.54 56.12 16.10
C ALA A 320 36.64 56.43 17.31
N TYR A 321 35.94 55.43 17.84
CA TYR A 321 35.12 55.60 19.05
C TYR A 321 35.98 55.35 20.30
N TYR A 322 35.79 56.15 21.35
CA TYR A 322 36.54 56.05 22.59
C TYR A 322 35.59 56.05 23.78
N VAL A 323 36.00 55.37 24.85
CA VAL A 323 35.23 55.24 26.09
C VAL A 323 36.18 55.30 27.28
N VAL A 324 35.94 56.21 28.23
CA VAL A 324 36.56 56.17 29.57
C VAL A 324 35.62 55.45 30.52
N THR A 325 36.09 54.37 31.15
CA THR A 325 35.30 53.58 32.10
C THR A 325 35.59 53.95 33.56
N PRO A 326 34.63 53.73 34.48
CA PRO A 326 34.84 53.87 35.92
C PRO A 326 35.93 52.95 36.48
N ALA A 327 36.30 51.88 35.75
CA ALA A 327 37.43 51.00 36.07
C ALA A 327 38.81 51.61 35.77
N GLY A 328 38.86 52.85 35.26
CA GLY A 328 40.12 53.55 34.97
C GLY A 328 40.73 53.18 33.62
N PHE A 329 39.96 52.68 32.65
CA PHE A 329 40.45 52.42 31.30
C PHE A 329 39.94 53.45 30.30
N LEU A 330 40.80 53.86 29.36
CA LEU A 330 40.43 54.47 28.09
C LEU A 330 40.52 53.40 27.00
N HIS A 331 39.38 52.93 26.52
CA HIS A 331 39.27 52.00 25.40
C HIS A 331 39.10 52.77 24.09
N GLN A 332 39.63 52.20 23.01
CA GLN A 332 39.27 52.56 21.63
C GLN A 332 38.50 51.41 21.01
N PHE A 333 37.38 51.72 20.36
CA PHE A 333 36.66 50.82 19.47
C PHE A 333 36.66 51.41 18.05
N LYS A 334 36.46 50.54 17.06
CA LYS A 334 36.33 50.95 15.66
C LYS A 334 35.13 51.87 15.44
N ASP A 335 34.01 51.56 16.07
CA ASP A 335 32.71 52.24 16.01
C ASP A 335 31.92 51.99 17.32
N ASN A 336 30.62 52.32 17.35
CA ASN A 336 29.73 52.12 18.51
C ASN A 336 28.61 51.11 18.20
N ASP A 337 28.80 50.21 17.23
CA ASP A 337 27.80 49.20 16.88
C ASP A 337 28.00 47.92 17.71
N ASN A 338 27.53 48.00 18.96
CA ASN A 338 27.57 46.91 19.93
C ASN A 338 26.48 45.84 19.69
N ILE A 339 25.73 45.92 18.58
CA ILE A 339 24.60 45.02 18.27
C ILE A 339 24.96 44.08 17.11
N ASN A 340 25.50 44.62 16.01
CA ASN A 340 25.85 43.81 14.84
C ASN A 340 27.32 43.37 14.82
N ASN A 341 28.19 44.01 15.61
CA ASN A 341 29.60 43.66 15.74
C ASN A 341 29.95 43.34 17.20
N ASP A 342 30.89 42.43 17.41
CA ASP A 342 31.45 42.14 18.73
C ASP A 342 32.37 43.29 19.17
N PRO A 343 32.08 44.03 20.26
CA PRO A 343 32.82 45.23 20.63
C PRO A 343 34.15 44.87 21.30
N VAL A 344 35.16 44.61 20.46
CA VAL A 344 36.55 44.37 20.87
C VAL A 344 37.34 45.69 20.87
N PRO A 345 38.01 46.08 21.98
CA PRO A 345 38.87 47.25 21.97
C PRO A 345 40.13 47.08 21.09
N ASP A 346 40.32 47.99 20.12
CA ASP A 346 41.53 48.11 19.28
C ASP A 346 42.76 48.56 20.09
N MET A 347 42.54 49.29 21.18
CA MET A 347 43.54 49.83 22.09
C MET A 347 42.90 49.96 23.48
N SER A 348 43.67 49.79 24.55
CA SER A 348 43.21 50.02 25.91
C SER A 348 44.34 50.63 26.75
N LEU A 349 44.11 51.77 27.37
CA LEU A 349 45.08 52.42 28.25
C LEU A 349 44.54 52.39 29.68
N TYR A 350 45.31 51.81 30.61
CA TYR A 350 44.98 51.92 32.04
C TYR A 350 45.43 53.29 32.53
N LEU A 351 44.47 54.19 32.72
CA LEU A 351 44.68 55.61 33.00
C LEU A 351 45.51 55.88 34.27
N PRO A 352 45.37 55.13 35.38
CA PRO A 352 46.22 55.33 36.56
C PRO A 352 47.73 55.15 36.31
N ASP A 353 48.13 54.41 35.26
CA ASP A 353 49.52 54.25 34.82
C ASP A 353 49.92 55.24 33.70
N CYS A 354 49.04 56.17 33.33
CA CYS A 354 49.23 57.11 32.21
C CYS A 354 49.56 58.52 32.68
N VAL A 355 50.26 59.27 31.83
CA VAL A 355 50.50 60.71 32.00
C VAL A 355 49.74 61.47 30.90
N VAL A 356 48.89 62.42 31.31
CA VAL A 356 48.18 63.31 30.38
C VAL A 356 49.02 64.56 30.14
N GLY A 357 49.19 64.94 28.88
CA GLY A 357 49.78 66.20 28.47
C GLY A 357 48.72 67.29 28.34
N ALA A 358 49.14 68.56 28.52
CA ALA A 358 48.26 69.71 28.47
C ALA A 358 47.45 69.81 27.15
N VAL A 359 46.28 70.46 27.24
CA VAL A 359 45.41 70.72 26.08
C VAL A 359 46.00 71.86 25.24
N ASP A 360 46.20 71.59 23.95
CA ASP A 360 46.59 72.57 22.92
C ASP A 360 45.44 72.73 21.91
N GLY A 361 44.62 73.75 22.14
CA GLY A 361 43.40 73.99 21.35
C GLY A 361 42.43 72.82 21.45
N ALA A 362 42.27 72.07 20.34
CA ALA A 362 41.43 70.88 20.26
C ALA A 362 42.21 69.56 20.45
N LYS A 363 43.50 69.61 20.81
CA LYS A 363 44.40 68.45 20.91
C LYS A 363 44.86 68.21 22.34
N PHE A 364 45.15 66.96 22.68
CA PHE A 364 45.82 66.58 23.91
C PHE A 364 46.61 65.28 23.67
N ALA A 365 47.51 64.93 24.59
CA ALA A 365 48.28 63.69 24.51
C ALA A 365 48.08 62.84 25.76
N VAL A 366 48.02 61.51 25.60
CA VAL A 366 48.10 60.56 26.73
C VAL A 366 49.27 59.64 26.48
N LYS A 367 50.25 59.63 27.39
CA LYS A 367 51.39 58.72 27.34
C LYS A 367 51.15 57.56 28.29
N GLY A 368 51.14 56.33 27.76
CA GLY A 368 50.74 55.16 28.52
C GLY A 368 51.20 53.85 27.90
N LYS A 369 50.99 52.77 28.64
CA LYS A 369 51.18 51.39 28.17
C LYS A 369 49.86 50.87 27.60
N ASP A 370 49.89 50.31 26.41
CA ASP A 370 48.73 49.66 25.81
C ASP A 370 48.52 48.28 26.45
N SER A 371 47.39 48.12 27.13
CA SER A 371 46.94 46.89 27.76
C SER A 371 45.91 46.13 26.92
N SER A 372 45.60 46.59 25.69
CA SER A 372 44.89 45.74 24.72
C SER A 372 45.70 44.47 24.48
N GLY A 373 45.03 43.31 24.55
CA GLY A 373 45.74 42.10 24.90
C GLY A 373 44.97 40.81 24.71
N SER A 374 44.55 40.53 23.48
CA SER A 374 44.37 39.14 23.05
C SER A 374 45.45 38.77 22.04
N LYS A 375 46.09 37.61 22.26
CA LYS A 375 47.07 36.91 21.39
C LYS A 375 48.54 37.42 21.43
N LEU A 376 49.31 36.71 22.26
CA LEU A 376 50.70 36.25 22.05
C LEU A 376 51.86 37.26 21.94
N GLY A 377 51.64 38.56 21.68
CA GLY A 377 52.74 39.54 21.50
C GLY A 377 53.15 40.37 22.74
N ASN A 378 52.31 40.48 23.76
CA ASN A 378 52.30 41.68 24.62
C ASN A 378 53.30 41.70 25.81
N LYS A 379 54.52 41.18 25.64
CA LYS A 379 55.60 41.24 26.68
C LYS A 379 56.61 42.38 26.50
N MET A 380 56.47 43.23 25.49
CA MET A 380 57.39 44.35 25.19
C MET A 380 56.67 45.67 24.79
N SER A 381 55.48 45.95 25.37
CA SER A 381 54.77 47.22 25.11
C SER A 381 55.50 48.42 25.73
N VAL A 382 56.30 49.12 24.92
CA VAL A 382 56.98 50.36 25.30
C VAL A 382 55.94 51.46 25.56
N SER A 383 56.13 52.23 26.65
CA SER A 383 55.28 53.39 26.96
C SER A 383 55.25 54.36 25.78
N SER A 384 54.05 54.60 25.23
CA SER A 384 53.87 55.27 23.95
C SER A 384 52.94 56.47 24.10
N GLU A 385 53.24 57.57 23.39
CA GLU A 385 52.45 58.81 23.43
C GLU A 385 51.37 58.81 22.34
N TRP A 386 50.11 58.91 22.74
CA TRP A 386 48.95 58.93 21.87
C TRP A 386 48.40 60.35 21.77
N GLN A 387 48.48 60.95 20.57
CA GLN A 387 48.00 62.31 20.31
C GLN A 387 46.56 62.24 19.80
N PHE A 388 45.64 62.82 20.57
CA PHE A 388 44.20 62.89 20.28
C PHE A 388 43.80 64.30 19.85
N LYS A 389 42.71 64.38 19.10
CA LYS A 389 42.04 65.61 18.68
C LYS A 389 40.53 65.42 18.79
N ALA A 390 39.86 66.30 19.53
CA ALA A 390 38.41 66.37 19.58
C ALA A 390 37.86 67.27 18.47
N HIS A 391 36.52 67.33 18.29
CA HIS A 391 35.92 68.21 17.28
C HIS A 391 35.99 69.69 17.69
N THR A 392 35.98 69.97 19.00
CA THR A 392 36.15 71.32 19.55
C THR A 392 37.15 71.38 20.71
N SER A 393 37.69 72.57 20.99
CA SER A 393 38.54 72.80 22.16
C SER A 393 37.81 72.56 23.50
N SER A 394 36.49 72.79 23.55
CA SER A 394 35.69 72.51 24.75
C SER A 394 35.55 71.00 25.01
N GLU A 395 35.39 70.20 23.95
CA GLU A 395 35.42 68.74 24.08
C GLU A 395 36.81 68.23 24.47
N ALA A 396 37.87 68.79 23.89
CA ALA A 396 39.24 68.43 24.25
C ALA A 396 39.50 68.66 25.75
N ALA A 397 39.02 69.78 26.31
CA ALA A 397 39.05 70.04 27.75
C ALA A 397 38.24 69.01 28.55
N LYS A 398 36.98 68.72 28.16
CA LYS A 398 36.15 67.70 28.85
C LYS A 398 36.78 66.32 28.86
N TRP A 399 37.32 65.87 27.72
CA TRP A 399 38.04 64.60 27.63
C TRP A 399 39.31 64.61 28.48
N HIS A 400 40.10 65.68 28.41
CA HIS A 400 41.29 65.85 29.22
C HIS A 400 40.98 65.78 30.73
N ASP A 401 39.95 66.49 31.21
CA ASP A 401 39.64 66.57 32.64
C ASP A 401 39.13 65.22 33.20
N ILE A 402 38.30 64.51 32.45
CA ILE A 402 37.86 63.15 32.83
C ILE A 402 39.03 62.15 32.78
N ILE A 403 39.92 62.23 31.78
CA ILE A 403 41.10 61.37 31.73
C ILE A 403 42.06 61.71 32.89
N ALA A 404 42.35 62.99 33.13
CA ALA A 404 43.27 63.45 34.17
C ALA A 404 42.78 63.15 35.59
N SER A 405 41.47 63.23 35.85
CA SER A 405 40.91 62.77 37.14
C SER A 405 41.13 61.27 37.36
N GLN A 406 41.02 60.45 36.32
CA GLN A 406 41.30 59.01 36.39
C GLN A 406 42.81 58.68 36.45
N THR A 407 43.71 59.50 35.89
CA THR A 407 45.17 59.28 36.05
C THR A 407 45.65 59.60 37.46
N ASN A 408 45.08 60.62 38.11
CA ASN A 408 45.47 61.03 39.47
C ASN A 408 44.78 60.20 40.58
N ALA A 409 43.80 59.36 40.23
CA ALA A 409 43.04 58.55 41.20
C ALA A 409 43.89 57.48 41.93
N ALA A 410 44.99 57.01 41.34
CA ALA A 410 45.93 56.09 42.02
C ALA A 410 46.54 56.68 43.30
N THR A 411 46.70 58.00 43.37
CA THR A 411 47.27 58.67 44.55
C THR A 411 46.23 58.86 45.67
N ALA A 412 44.95 58.64 45.39
CA ALA A 412 43.84 58.83 46.34
C ALA A 412 43.31 57.53 46.97
N THR A 413 43.64 56.36 46.41
CA THR A 413 43.15 55.05 46.89
C THR A 413 43.85 54.50 48.13
N ALA A 414 44.58 55.33 48.88
CA ALA A 414 45.02 55.05 50.24
C ALA A 414 43.98 55.45 51.33
N GLY A 415 42.84 56.05 50.98
CA GLY A 415 41.90 56.53 52.00
C GLY A 415 40.48 56.86 51.52
N ALA A 416 39.68 55.85 51.13
CA ALA A 416 38.22 55.95 51.10
C ALA A 416 37.49 54.59 50.99
N ILE A 417 37.77 53.62 51.87
CA ILE A 417 36.81 52.53 52.14
C ILE A 417 35.66 53.06 53.01
N SER A 418 34.74 53.81 52.39
CA SER A 418 33.44 54.09 52.99
C SER A 418 32.47 52.98 52.63
N SER A 419 32.45 51.95 53.48
CA SER A 419 31.48 50.86 53.43
C SER A 419 30.10 51.37 53.85
N LEU A 420 29.28 51.77 52.88
CA LEU A 420 27.84 51.95 53.10
C LEU A 420 27.12 50.62 52.82
N PRO A 421 26.53 49.97 53.84
CA PRO A 421 25.80 48.72 53.63
C PRO A 421 24.42 49.01 53.02
N THR A 422 24.18 48.52 51.81
CA THR A 422 22.82 48.36 51.30
C THR A 422 22.20 47.13 51.98
N SER A 423 21.50 47.36 53.08
CA SER A 423 20.75 46.31 53.81
C SER A 423 19.72 45.63 52.89
N PRO A 424 19.44 44.33 53.09
CA PRO A 424 18.58 43.57 52.19
C PRO A 424 17.11 43.98 52.32
N ILE A 425 16.36 43.83 51.22
CA ILE A 425 14.90 43.88 51.22
C ILE A 425 14.37 42.71 52.06
N ASN A 426 13.67 43.04 53.14
CA ASN A 426 12.94 42.06 53.94
C ASN A 426 11.64 41.70 53.20
N ALA A 427 11.47 40.43 52.86
CA ALA A 427 10.20 39.86 52.43
C ALA A 427 9.48 39.20 53.61
N ALA A 428 8.31 39.74 53.97
CA ALA A 428 7.25 39.11 54.75
C ALA A 428 5.95 39.75 54.21
N SER A 429 4.91 39.04 53.78
CA SER A 429 4.28 37.81 54.29
C SER A 429 3.52 37.14 53.10
N ASN A 430 3.00 35.92 53.08
CA ASN A 430 2.74 34.83 54.04
C ASN A 430 2.88 33.50 53.28
N VAL A 431 3.12 32.39 53.97
CA VAL A 431 2.37 31.10 53.89
C VAL A 431 3.15 30.03 54.68
N ALA A 432 2.42 29.35 55.56
CA ALA A 432 2.74 28.06 56.14
C ALA A 432 1.41 27.37 56.49
N PRO A 433 1.35 26.06 56.80
CA PRO A 433 2.38 25.02 56.67
C PRO A 433 1.90 23.77 55.86
N ILE A 434 2.79 22.83 55.53
CA ILE A 434 2.60 21.39 55.84
C ILE A 434 3.87 20.52 55.63
N THR A 435 4.38 19.99 56.75
CA THR A 435 4.93 18.64 57.00
C THR A 435 5.76 17.87 55.94
N GLY A 436 7.00 17.51 56.33
CA GLY A 436 7.79 16.40 55.80
C GLY A 436 9.09 16.25 56.61
N VAL A 437 9.31 15.10 57.27
CA VAL A 437 10.28 14.97 58.38
C VAL A 437 11.27 13.83 58.13
N GLN A 438 12.59 14.10 58.31
CA GLN A 438 13.68 13.13 58.54
C GLN A 438 13.97 12.12 57.38
N GLN A 439 15.12 11.43 57.25
CA GLN A 439 16.50 11.46 57.77
C GLN A 439 17.22 10.36 56.93
N GLN A 440 18.47 10.47 56.47
CA GLN A 440 19.71 10.19 57.20
C GLN A 440 20.85 10.14 56.15
N GLY A 441 22.09 10.50 56.51
CA GLY A 441 23.25 10.30 55.64
C GLY A 441 24.06 9.05 55.98
N ALA A 442 24.81 8.53 55.01
CA ALA A 442 26.05 7.78 55.22
C ALA A 442 26.93 7.86 53.97
N VAL A 443 28.25 7.90 54.18
CA VAL A 443 29.30 7.96 53.15
C VAL A 443 30.15 6.70 53.29
N SER A 444 30.73 6.20 52.19
CA SER A 444 32.15 5.74 52.05
C SER A 444 32.31 4.59 51.04
N THR A 445 33.33 4.75 50.16
CA THR A 445 34.39 3.78 49.74
C THR A 445 34.00 2.40 49.19
N GLU A 446 34.71 1.74 48.27
CA GLU A 446 35.94 1.93 47.47
C GLU A 446 35.82 0.92 46.29
N GLY A 447 36.60 0.90 45.21
CA GLY A 447 37.81 1.65 44.87
C GLY A 447 38.20 1.39 43.40
N ALA A 448 39.44 1.72 43.03
CA ALA A 448 39.89 1.78 41.64
C ALA A 448 40.26 0.42 41.01
N THR A 449 40.19 0.32 39.68
CA THR A 449 41.41 0.07 38.90
C THR A 449 41.32 0.50 37.43
N THR A 450 42.44 0.97 36.94
CA THR A 450 42.77 1.41 35.57
C THR A 450 42.86 0.26 34.56
N THR A 451 42.54 0.53 33.28
CA THR A 451 43.54 0.39 32.17
C THR A 451 43.13 1.16 30.90
N THR A 452 44.09 1.94 30.41
CA THR A 452 44.50 2.23 29.00
C THR A 452 43.88 1.44 27.83
N ALA A 453 43.96 1.88 26.56
CA ALA A 453 44.21 3.17 25.88
C ALA A 453 44.28 2.93 24.35
N ALA A 454 44.14 3.98 23.53
CA ALA A 454 44.43 4.07 22.08
C ALA A 454 43.59 3.17 21.11
N GLY A 455 43.36 3.55 19.84
CA GLY A 455 43.64 4.82 19.15
C GLY A 455 44.09 4.64 17.69
N ALA A 456 43.32 5.20 16.73
CA ALA A 456 43.67 5.58 15.33
C ALA A 456 42.38 6.19 14.70
N GLN A 457 42.31 7.38 14.05
CA GLN A 457 42.99 7.86 12.82
C GLN A 457 42.73 6.96 11.59
N SER A 458 42.45 7.39 10.35
CA SER A 458 42.09 8.69 9.70
C SER A 458 41.51 8.35 8.28
N ALA A 459 41.07 9.22 7.35
CA ALA A 459 41.08 10.67 7.15
C ALA A 459 39.84 11.11 6.29
N ALA A 460 39.53 12.40 6.05
CA ALA A 460 39.85 13.24 4.86
C ALA A 460 39.66 12.60 3.46
N ALA A 461 39.18 13.28 2.40
CA ALA A 461 38.48 14.56 2.21
C ALA A 461 38.05 14.69 0.72
N ALA A 462 37.05 15.53 0.39
CA ALA A 462 36.97 16.30 -0.88
C ALA A 462 35.73 17.22 -0.89
N ALA A 463 35.85 18.43 -1.44
CA ALA A 463 34.76 19.39 -1.59
C ALA A 463 34.79 20.08 -2.96
N ALA A 464 33.62 20.24 -3.59
CA ALA A 464 33.26 21.21 -4.63
C ALA A 464 31.76 21.02 -4.96
N GLY A 465 30.94 22.03 -5.30
CA GLY A 465 31.18 23.48 -5.34
C GLY A 465 30.29 24.17 -6.41
N GLY A 466 29.29 24.94 -5.99
CA GLY A 466 28.41 25.76 -6.87
C GLY A 466 27.33 24.97 -7.64
N GLY A 467 26.22 25.57 -8.11
CA GLY A 467 25.73 26.93 -7.89
C GLY A 467 24.69 27.39 -8.95
N ALA A 468 23.59 28.00 -8.48
CA ALA A 468 22.68 28.93 -9.20
C ALA A 468 21.70 28.46 -10.33
N SER A 469 20.41 28.68 -10.05
CA SER A 469 19.33 29.29 -10.87
C SER A 469 18.93 28.81 -12.29
N SER A 470 17.62 28.46 -12.39
CA SER A 470 16.58 28.71 -13.44
C SER A 470 16.86 29.77 -14.55
N PRO A 471 16.10 29.84 -15.70
CA PRO A 471 14.73 29.30 -15.91
C PRO A 471 14.31 28.82 -17.33
N TYR A 472 13.03 28.36 -17.42
CA TYR A 472 12.10 28.28 -18.58
C TYR A 472 12.49 27.57 -19.89
N GLY A 473 11.63 26.64 -20.34
CA GLY A 473 11.66 26.04 -21.68
C GLY A 473 10.48 25.11 -21.99
N GLN A 474 9.34 25.67 -22.43
CA GLN A 474 8.20 24.87 -22.90
C GLN A 474 8.54 24.04 -24.14
N LYS A 475 8.07 22.78 -24.19
CA LYS A 475 7.78 22.08 -25.45
C LYS A 475 6.43 21.39 -25.38
N ASN A 476 5.55 21.77 -26.31
CA ASN A 476 4.23 21.18 -26.47
C ASN A 476 4.33 19.80 -27.13
N TYR A 477 3.51 18.86 -26.70
CA TYR A 477 3.08 17.75 -27.55
C TYR A 477 1.55 17.75 -27.62
N HIS A 478 1.03 18.03 -28.81
CA HIS A 478 -0.37 17.79 -29.15
C HIS A 478 -0.55 16.32 -29.49
N THR A 479 -1.56 15.67 -28.92
CA THR A 479 -2.20 14.48 -29.48
C THR A 479 -3.71 14.64 -29.34
N ALA A 480 -4.39 14.77 -30.47
CA ALA A 480 -5.85 14.81 -30.57
C ALA A 480 -6.42 13.37 -30.57
N PRO A 481 -7.71 13.16 -30.24
CA PRO A 481 -8.29 11.83 -30.10
C PRO A 481 -8.58 11.18 -31.45
N ALA A 482 -8.44 9.86 -31.53
CA ALA A 482 -8.89 9.07 -32.67
C ALA A 482 -10.41 8.84 -32.57
N GLN A 483 -11.15 9.35 -33.56
CA GLN A 483 -12.50 8.88 -33.86
C GLN A 483 -12.41 7.51 -34.56
N ASN A 484 -13.39 6.65 -34.34
CA ASN A 484 -13.58 5.46 -35.17
C ASN A 484 -15.07 5.30 -35.47
N GLU A 485 -15.48 5.65 -36.68
CA GLU A 485 -16.83 5.39 -37.19
C GLU A 485 -16.93 3.94 -37.64
N LEU A 486 -17.93 3.21 -37.16
CA LEU A 486 -18.50 2.08 -37.90
C LEU A 486 -20.02 2.11 -37.74
N ALA A 487 -20.69 2.03 -38.89
CA ALA A 487 -22.07 2.49 -39.05
C ALA A 487 -23.14 1.40 -38.79
N GLU A 488 -24.34 1.90 -38.48
CA GLU A 488 -25.63 1.43 -38.97
C GLU A 488 -25.92 -0.09 -39.02
N ARG A 489 -26.82 -0.52 -38.13
CA ARG A 489 -27.91 -1.44 -38.49
C ARG A 489 -29.23 -1.02 -37.84
N GLU A 490 -29.99 -0.18 -38.52
CA GLU A 490 -31.44 -0.17 -38.36
C GLU A 490 -32.02 -1.48 -38.92
N TYR A 491 -32.97 -2.08 -38.20
CA TYR A 491 -34.07 -2.79 -38.86
C TYR A 491 -35.35 -2.70 -38.03
N VAL A 492 -36.44 -2.41 -38.71
CA VAL A 492 -37.75 -2.06 -38.14
C VAL A 492 -38.59 -3.30 -37.87
N SER A 493 -39.26 -3.37 -36.73
CA SER A 493 -40.62 -3.91 -36.66
C SER A 493 -41.40 -3.35 -35.47
N LYS A 494 -42.49 -2.62 -35.76
CA LYS A 494 -43.63 -2.48 -34.86
C LYS A 494 -44.70 -3.46 -35.31
N GLN A 495 -45.29 -4.18 -34.37
CA GLN A 495 -46.71 -4.47 -34.31
C GLN A 495 -47.11 -4.63 -32.84
#